data_AF-A0A7S3C121-F1
#
_entry.id   AF-A0A7S3C121-F1
#
_cell.length_a   1.000
_cell.length_b   1.000
_cell.length_c   1.000
_cell.angle_alpha   90.00
_cell.angle_beta   90.00
_cell.angle_gamma   90.00
#
_symmetry.space_group_name_H-M   'P 1'
#
loop_
_entity.id
_entity.type
_entity.pdbx_description
1 polymer ?
#
loop_
_entity_poly.entity_id
_entity_poly.type
_entity_poly.pdbx_seq_one_letter_code
_entity_poly.pdbx_strand_id
1 'polypeptide(L)'
;MGRIAQNAQAGIDPSRRFNHLRQFTPKPLRSLEGTCSSAVKAAIDMGAALVSVQTNRYEPVAFISKYRPHCPIIVATTDRQLAAQCNTMYGVWAMLLDEKPAGTALAEVKYFAQRMCLASLRPGDSRSDQIVSVSSVDGDWSKASMVFRCVIVGDEAADLYERKSAYSGDDTITYKSTKVSLQTVCEPVRTVRKTKIVCTMGPKCWDEQTMGELLGAGMNVMRMNFSHGDHEGHGAVLDRFREIAARKNPNAAALLDTKGPEI
;
A
#
# COMPACT_ATOMS: atom_id res chain seq x y z
N MET A 1 -2.03 -2.98 18.14
CA MET A 1 -2.92 -3.16 16.96
C MET A 1 -2.17 -3.43 15.65
N GLY A 2 -1.07 -2.73 15.33
CA GLY A 2 -0.33 -2.93 14.07
C GLY A 2 0.08 -4.38 13.80
N ARG A 3 0.67 -5.05 14.81
CA ARG A 3 1.10 -6.47 14.72
C ARG A 3 -0.07 -7.44 14.53
N ILE A 4 -1.22 -7.17 15.14
CA ILE A 4 -2.43 -8.00 14.97
C ILE A 4 -2.90 -7.95 13.51
N ALA A 5 -2.98 -6.73 12.94
CA ALA A 5 -3.36 -6.56 11.55
C ALA A 5 -2.36 -7.21 10.57
N GLN A 6 -1.06 -7.15 10.90
CA GLN A 6 0.00 -7.81 10.13
C GLN A 6 -0.15 -9.33 10.16
N ASN A 7 -0.35 -9.92 11.34
CA ASN A 7 -0.55 -11.37 11.50
C ASN A 7 -1.80 -11.85 10.75
N ALA A 8 -2.92 -11.14 10.89
CA ALA A 8 -4.15 -11.47 10.19
C ALA A 8 -4.01 -11.43 8.66
N GLN A 9 -3.13 -10.56 8.13
CA GLN A 9 -2.87 -10.49 6.69
C GLN A 9 -2.07 -11.67 6.15
N ALA A 10 -1.21 -12.28 6.96
CA ALA A 10 -0.43 -13.45 6.54
C ALA A 10 -1.36 -14.64 6.21
N GLY A 11 -2.48 -14.74 6.91
CA GLY A 11 -3.49 -15.77 6.67
C GLY A 11 -4.38 -15.52 5.45
N ILE A 12 -4.24 -14.43 4.69
CA ILE A 12 -5.12 -14.13 3.55
C ILE A 12 -4.57 -14.75 2.27
N ASP A 13 -5.39 -15.52 1.55
CA ASP A 13 -5.07 -15.98 0.18
C ASP A 13 -5.27 -14.83 -0.83
N PRO A 14 -4.18 -14.33 -1.47
CA PRO A 14 -4.28 -13.22 -2.42
C PRO A 14 -4.99 -13.59 -3.72
N SER A 15 -4.75 -14.80 -4.25
CA SER A 15 -5.31 -15.27 -5.52
C SER A 15 -6.82 -15.39 -5.43
N ARG A 16 -7.31 -15.99 -4.34
CA ARG A 16 -8.75 -16.15 -4.11
C ARG A 16 -9.43 -14.81 -3.86
N ARG A 17 -8.81 -13.92 -3.07
CA ARG A 17 -9.32 -12.56 -2.82
C ARG A 17 -9.41 -11.76 -4.11
N PHE A 18 -8.38 -11.80 -4.95
CA PHE A 18 -8.36 -11.15 -6.25
C PHE A 18 -9.48 -11.64 -7.16
N ASN A 19 -9.61 -12.97 -7.32
CA ASN A 19 -10.62 -13.58 -8.17
C ASN A 19 -12.03 -13.18 -7.73
N HIS A 20 -12.30 -13.22 -6.44
CA HIS A 20 -13.58 -12.76 -5.88
C HIS A 20 -13.86 -11.30 -6.25
N LEU A 21 -12.94 -10.37 -5.95
CA LEU A 21 -13.12 -8.95 -6.25
C LEU A 21 -13.33 -8.68 -7.75
N ARG A 22 -12.59 -9.39 -8.61
CA ARG A 22 -12.66 -9.22 -10.07
C ARG A 22 -13.92 -9.81 -10.68
N GLN A 23 -14.45 -10.90 -10.12
CA GLN A 23 -15.70 -11.53 -10.55
C GLN A 23 -16.92 -10.65 -10.26
N PHE A 24 -16.96 -10.01 -9.08
CA PHE A 24 -18.04 -9.10 -8.68
C PHE A 24 -17.88 -7.65 -9.17
N THR A 25 -16.85 -7.36 -9.97
CA THR A 25 -16.72 -6.05 -10.62
C THR A 25 -17.53 -6.03 -11.92
N PRO A 26 -18.42 -5.03 -12.14
CA PRO A 26 -19.21 -4.89 -13.37
C PRO A 26 -18.38 -4.96 -14.66
N LYS A 27 -18.94 -5.55 -15.71
CA LYS A 27 -18.32 -5.70 -17.04
C LYS A 27 -19.12 -4.93 -18.11
N PRO A 28 -18.47 -4.42 -19.17
CA PRO A 28 -17.03 -4.45 -19.45
C PRO A 28 -16.23 -3.52 -18.52
N LEU A 29 -14.97 -3.89 -18.26
CA LEU A 29 -14.06 -3.02 -17.50
C LEU A 29 -13.61 -1.83 -18.36
N ARG A 30 -13.40 -0.67 -17.75
CA ARG A 30 -12.70 0.45 -18.41
C ARG A 30 -11.26 0.05 -18.71
N SER A 31 -10.66 0.56 -19.78
CA SER A 31 -9.28 0.21 -20.18
C SER A 31 -8.27 0.37 -19.04
N LEU A 32 -8.34 1.49 -18.30
CA LEU A 32 -7.48 1.75 -17.16
C LEU A 32 -7.66 0.69 -16.04
N GLU A 33 -8.90 0.36 -15.69
CA GLU A 33 -9.18 -0.66 -14.66
C GLU A 33 -8.76 -2.06 -15.14
N GLY A 34 -8.96 -2.35 -16.43
CA GLY A 34 -8.46 -3.55 -17.10
C GLY A 34 -6.96 -3.70 -16.90
N THR A 35 -6.18 -2.70 -17.30
CA THR A 35 -4.71 -2.66 -17.13
C THR A 35 -4.30 -2.82 -15.67
N CYS A 36 -4.93 -2.08 -14.75
CA CYS A 36 -4.61 -2.14 -13.31
C CYS A 36 -4.93 -3.52 -12.72
N SER A 37 -6.07 -4.13 -13.09
CA SER A 37 -6.44 -5.47 -12.64
C SER A 37 -5.47 -6.54 -13.15
N SER A 38 -5.02 -6.41 -14.40
CA SER A 38 -4.02 -7.30 -15.00
C SER A 38 -2.65 -7.13 -14.37
N ALA A 39 -2.24 -5.91 -14.04
CA ALA A 39 -1.00 -5.64 -13.31
C ALA A 39 -1.01 -6.30 -11.92
N VAL A 40 -2.13 -6.23 -11.19
CA VAL A 40 -2.26 -6.90 -9.88
C VAL A 40 -2.25 -8.42 -10.04
N LYS A 41 -2.89 -8.97 -11.09
CA LYS A 41 -2.83 -10.40 -11.38
C LYS A 41 -1.40 -10.87 -11.66
N ALA A 42 -0.69 -10.14 -12.52
CA ALA A 42 0.73 -10.41 -12.81
C ALA A 42 1.57 -10.36 -11.53
N ALA A 43 1.34 -9.37 -10.66
CA ALA A 43 2.05 -9.28 -9.39
C ALA A 43 1.82 -10.53 -8.53
N ILE A 44 0.58 -11.02 -8.43
CA ILE A 44 0.24 -12.24 -7.68
C ILE A 44 0.91 -13.48 -8.29
N ASP A 45 0.78 -13.67 -9.61
CA ASP A 45 1.26 -14.88 -10.28
C ASP A 45 2.78 -15.00 -10.26
N MET A 46 3.47 -13.87 -10.35
CA MET A 46 4.93 -13.78 -10.28
C MET A 46 5.48 -13.79 -8.86
N GLY A 47 4.63 -13.57 -7.84
CA GLY A 47 5.09 -13.34 -6.48
C GLY A 47 5.94 -12.08 -6.35
N ALA A 48 5.53 -10.99 -7.00
CA ALA A 48 6.25 -9.72 -7.04
C ALA A 48 6.49 -9.14 -5.63
N ALA A 49 7.70 -8.64 -5.38
CA ALA A 49 8.10 -8.02 -4.12
C ALA A 49 7.33 -6.72 -3.83
N LEU A 50 6.98 -5.96 -4.87
CA LEU A 50 6.16 -4.75 -4.78
C LEU A 50 5.49 -4.40 -6.11
N VAL A 51 4.47 -3.54 -6.03
CA VAL A 51 3.88 -2.83 -7.18
C VAL A 51 4.28 -1.37 -7.12
N SER A 52 4.93 -0.87 -8.17
CA SER A 52 5.23 0.55 -8.34
C SER A 52 4.13 1.19 -9.19
N VAL A 53 3.65 2.36 -8.81
CA VAL A 53 2.67 3.15 -9.58
C VAL A 53 3.20 4.57 -9.72
N GLN A 54 3.34 5.06 -10.95
CA GLN A 54 3.92 6.37 -11.25
C GLN A 54 2.85 7.25 -11.88
N THR A 55 2.26 8.17 -11.12
CA THR A 55 1.11 8.96 -11.57
C THR A 55 0.82 10.15 -10.66
N ASN A 56 0.16 11.16 -11.22
CA ASN A 56 -0.49 12.27 -10.50
C ASN A 56 -2.01 12.12 -10.50
N ARG A 57 -2.51 10.91 -10.81
CA ARG A 57 -3.93 10.58 -10.81
C ARG A 57 -4.30 9.62 -9.70
N TYR A 58 -5.48 9.80 -9.15
CA TYR A 58 -6.01 8.94 -8.10
C TYR A 58 -6.48 7.57 -8.62
N GLU A 59 -7.12 7.52 -9.79
CA GLU A 59 -7.84 6.34 -10.26
C GLU A 59 -6.96 5.09 -10.45
N PRO A 60 -5.76 5.16 -11.07
CA PRO A 60 -4.89 3.99 -11.19
C PRO A 60 -4.52 3.39 -9.83
N VAL A 61 -4.20 4.24 -8.86
CA VAL A 61 -3.84 3.81 -7.50
C VAL A 61 -5.04 3.16 -6.81
N ALA A 62 -6.22 3.76 -6.94
CA ALA A 62 -7.45 3.23 -6.38
C ALA A 62 -7.80 1.85 -6.97
N PHE A 63 -7.66 1.65 -8.28
CA PHE A 63 -7.90 0.37 -8.93
C PHE A 63 -6.89 -0.71 -8.50
N ILE A 64 -5.60 -0.37 -8.43
CA ILE A 64 -4.57 -1.32 -7.97
C ILE A 64 -4.83 -1.70 -6.50
N SER A 65 -5.11 -0.72 -5.63
CA SER A 65 -5.45 -0.99 -4.24
C SER A 65 -6.73 -1.82 -4.13
N LYS A 66 -7.78 -1.52 -4.92
CA LYS A 66 -9.07 -2.24 -4.97
C LYS A 66 -8.87 -3.74 -5.13
N TYR A 67 -7.94 -4.18 -5.98
CA TYR A 67 -7.68 -5.60 -6.24
C TYR A 67 -6.73 -6.27 -5.24
N ARG A 68 -6.27 -5.55 -4.22
CA ARG A 68 -5.61 -6.06 -3.00
C ARG A 68 -4.41 -6.98 -3.29
N PRO A 69 -3.35 -6.47 -3.94
CA PRO A 69 -2.12 -7.24 -4.15
C PRO A 69 -1.54 -7.78 -2.83
N HIS A 70 -0.79 -8.87 -2.95
CA HIS A 70 -0.13 -9.50 -1.82
C HIS A 70 1.08 -8.70 -1.30
N CYS A 71 1.68 -7.87 -2.14
CA CYS A 71 2.82 -7.02 -1.86
C CYS A 71 2.43 -5.55 -1.63
N PRO A 72 3.33 -4.72 -1.07
CA PRO A 72 3.11 -3.27 -0.93
C PRO A 72 3.01 -2.57 -2.29
N ILE A 73 2.22 -1.49 -2.32
CA ILE A 73 2.06 -0.59 -3.47
C ILE A 73 2.81 0.70 -3.15
N ILE A 74 3.82 1.05 -3.93
CA ILE A 74 4.54 2.32 -3.81
C ILE A 74 4.07 3.25 -4.92
N VAL A 75 3.60 4.43 -4.54
CA VAL A 75 3.11 5.44 -5.48
C VAL A 75 4.13 6.57 -5.55
N ALA A 76 4.75 6.75 -6.71
CA ALA A 76 5.57 7.90 -7.02
C ALA A 76 4.67 9.00 -7.62
N THR A 77 4.63 10.16 -7.00
CA THR A 77 3.81 11.30 -7.44
C THR A 77 4.51 12.61 -7.15
N THR A 78 4.28 13.63 -7.98
CA THR A 78 4.66 15.02 -7.66
C THR A 78 3.50 15.81 -7.04
N ASP A 79 2.29 15.23 -7.03
CA ASP A 79 1.11 15.84 -6.43
C ASP A 79 1.02 15.52 -4.93
N ARG A 80 1.09 16.57 -4.11
CA ARG A 80 0.95 16.50 -2.65
C ARG A 80 -0.44 16.02 -2.23
N GLN A 81 -1.49 16.40 -2.97
CA GLN A 81 -2.85 16.00 -2.65
C GLN A 81 -3.04 14.50 -2.86
N LEU A 82 -2.59 13.97 -4.00
CA LEU A 82 -2.58 12.53 -4.24
C LEU A 82 -1.75 11.78 -3.19
N ALA A 83 -0.56 12.26 -2.83
CA ALA A 83 0.29 11.63 -1.82
C ALA A 83 -0.44 11.50 -0.46
N ALA A 84 -1.13 12.55 -0.02
CA ALA A 84 -1.91 12.55 1.20
C ALA A 84 -3.09 11.55 1.13
N GLN A 85 -3.83 11.53 0.03
CA GLN A 85 -4.92 10.57 -0.20
C GLN A 85 -4.42 9.12 -0.17
N CYS A 86 -3.27 8.87 -0.81
CA CYS A 86 -2.62 7.56 -0.88
C CYS A 86 -2.30 6.97 0.49
N ASN A 87 -1.91 7.80 1.46
CA ASN A 87 -1.58 7.35 2.80
C ASN A 87 -2.77 6.70 3.54
N THR A 88 -4.01 6.98 3.12
CA THR A 88 -5.24 6.37 3.66
C THR A 88 -5.63 5.06 2.97
N MET A 89 -5.05 4.74 1.81
CA MET A 89 -5.45 3.59 1.01
C MET A 89 -4.78 2.29 1.47
N TYR A 90 -5.48 1.17 1.30
CA TYR A 90 -4.96 -0.15 1.66
C TYR A 90 -3.70 -0.51 0.85
N GLY A 91 -2.63 -0.87 1.55
CA GLY A 91 -1.39 -1.35 0.97
C GLY A 91 -0.54 -0.28 0.28
N VAL A 92 -1.00 0.97 0.25
CA VAL A 92 -0.35 2.06 -0.48
C VAL A 92 0.62 2.82 0.42
N TRP A 93 1.79 3.13 -0.14
CA TRP A 93 2.84 3.97 0.43
C TRP A 93 3.17 5.06 -0.57
N ALA A 94 2.91 6.32 -0.21
CA ALA A 94 3.19 7.45 -1.07
C ALA A 94 4.65 7.89 -0.97
N MET A 95 5.28 8.11 -2.11
CA MET A 95 6.57 8.74 -2.29
C MET A 95 6.34 10.03 -3.08
N LEU A 96 6.36 11.15 -2.35
CA LEU A 96 6.31 12.48 -2.95
C LEU A 96 7.69 12.79 -3.52
N LEU A 97 7.72 13.17 -4.80
CA LEU A 97 8.91 13.67 -5.48
C LEU A 97 8.72 15.17 -5.76
N ASP A 98 9.81 15.93 -5.69
CA ASP A 98 9.76 17.35 -6.05
C ASP A 98 9.53 17.53 -7.56
N GLU A 99 10.17 16.69 -8.37
CA GLU A 99 10.05 16.73 -9.83
C GLU A 99 9.93 15.32 -10.42
N LYS A 100 9.36 15.24 -11.62
CA LYS A 100 9.24 13.99 -12.36
C LYS A 100 10.60 13.63 -12.96
N PRO A 101 11.14 12.41 -12.75
CA PRO A 101 12.35 11.99 -13.45
C PRO A 101 12.10 11.89 -14.96
N ALA A 102 13.17 12.10 -15.75
CA ALA A 102 13.12 12.04 -17.21
C ALA A 102 12.63 10.67 -17.72
N GLY A 103 12.96 9.59 -17.01
CA GLY A 103 12.52 8.22 -17.29
C GLY A 103 11.48 7.70 -16.31
N THR A 104 11.67 6.45 -15.87
CA THR A 104 10.85 5.83 -14.82
C THR A 104 11.40 6.18 -13.45
N ALA A 105 10.53 6.40 -12.47
CA ALA A 105 10.92 6.60 -11.06
C ALA A 105 11.35 5.30 -10.34
N LEU A 106 11.84 4.28 -11.06
CA LEU A 106 12.11 2.96 -10.50
C LEU A 106 13.32 2.95 -9.56
N ALA A 107 14.33 3.79 -9.80
CA ALA A 107 15.50 3.88 -8.93
C ALA A 107 15.10 4.45 -7.56
N GLU A 108 14.30 5.51 -7.57
CA GLU A 108 13.74 6.19 -6.41
C GLU A 108 12.80 5.26 -5.65
N VAL A 109 11.94 4.53 -6.36
CA VAL A 109 11.05 3.52 -5.74
C VAL A 109 11.85 2.41 -5.06
N LYS A 110 12.94 1.92 -5.69
CA LYS A 110 13.81 0.91 -5.07
C LYS A 110 14.45 1.42 -3.79
N TYR A 111 15.03 2.62 -3.85
CA TYR A 111 15.63 3.27 -2.68
C TYR A 111 14.59 3.50 -1.56
N PHE A 112 13.40 3.97 -1.91
CA PHE A 112 12.32 4.17 -0.95
C PHE A 112 11.85 2.87 -0.31
N ALA A 113 11.71 1.79 -1.10
CA ALA A 113 11.33 0.48 -0.61
C ALA A 113 12.33 -0.06 0.42
N GLN A 114 13.62 0.10 0.17
CA GLN A 114 14.69 -0.29 1.08
C GLN A 114 14.68 0.54 2.36
N ARG A 115 14.64 1.87 2.23
CA ARG A 115 14.63 2.80 3.35
C ARG A 115 13.45 2.56 4.29
N MET A 116 12.28 2.25 3.73
CA MET A 116 11.06 1.98 4.49
C MET A 116 10.92 0.51 4.91
N CYS A 117 11.93 -0.33 4.65
CA CYS A 117 11.93 -1.77 4.94
C CYS A 117 10.71 -2.51 4.35
N LEU A 118 10.26 -2.10 3.15
CA LEU A 118 9.12 -2.69 2.44
C LEU A 118 9.54 -3.87 1.55
N ALA A 119 10.74 -3.79 0.96
CA ALA A 119 11.36 -4.84 0.16
C ALA A 119 12.88 -4.66 0.16
N SER A 120 13.63 -5.76 0.06
CA SER A 120 15.10 -5.73 0.11
C SER A 120 15.71 -5.27 -1.22
N LEU A 121 15.21 -5.76 -2.35
CA LEU A 121 15.59 -5.35 -3.71
C LEU A 121 17.11 -5.32 -3.93
N ARG A 122 17.83 -6.32 -3.41
CA ARG A 122 19.30 -6.36 -3.43
C ARG A 122 19.77 -7.19 -4.63
N PRO A 123 20.60 -6.63 -5.53
CA PRO A 123 21.28 -7.45 -6.52
C PRO A 123 22.19 -8.47 -5.84
N GLY A 124 22.16 -9.73 -6.29
CA GLY A 124 23.08 -10.78 -5.83
C GLY A 124 22.76 -11.37 -4.44
N ASP A 125 21.54 -11.20 -3.92
CA ASP A 125 21.10 -11.90 -2.71
C ASP A 125 20.54 -13.30 -2.99
N SER A 126 20.75 -13.82 -4.21
CA SER A 126 20.23 -15.10 -4.70
C SER A 126 18.70 -15.21 -4.61
N ARG A 127 18.01 -14.09 -4.42
CA ARG A 127 16.56 -13.98 -4.45
C ARG A 127 16.19 -13.03 -5.56
N SER A 128 15.20 -13.44 -6.34
CA SER A 128 14.62 -12.53 -7.30
C SER A 128 13.62 -11.61 -6.64
N ASP A 129 13.85 -10.33 -6.85
CA ASP A 129 12.86 -9.33 -6.51
C ASP A 129 12.21 -8.81 -7.79
N GLN A 130 11.06 -9.42 -8.11
CA GLN A 130 10.23 -9.03 -9.24
C GLN A 130 9.37 -7.82 -8.86
N ILE A 131 9.31 -6.82 -9.72
CA ILE A 131 8.56 -5.58 -9.53
C ILE A 131 7.55 -5.46 -10.67
N VAL A 132 6.29 -5.18 -10.34
CA VAL A 132 5.32 -4.73 -11.35
C VAL A 132 5.27 -3.22 -11.34
N SER A 133 5.72 -2.59 -12.43
CA SER A 133 5.73 -1.14 -12.58
C SER A 133 4.60 -0.68 -13.48
N VAL A 134 3.67 0.10 -12.94
CA VAL A 134 2.58 0.74 -13.66
C VAL A 134 2.93 2.21 -13.87
N SER A 135 2.91 2.66 -15.13
CA SER A 135 3.18 4.05 -15.50
C SER A 135 2.36 4.43 -16.72
N SER A 136 2.26 5.72 -17.00
CA SER A 136 1.65 6.16 -18.25
C SER A 136 2.46 5.68 -19.47
N VAL A 137 1.77 5.51 -20.59
CA VAL A 137 2.39 5.07 -21.86
C VAL A 137 3.42 6.08 -22.34
N ASP A 138 3.08 7.37 -22.31
CA ASP A 138 3.92 8.47 -22.82
C ASP A 138 4.87 9.04 -21.75
N GLY A 139 4.87 8.49 -20.53
CA GLY A 139 5.63 9.04 -19.39
C GLY A 139 5.02 10.30 -18.76
N ASP A 140 3.90 10.81 -19.27
CA ASP A 140 3.10 11.89 -18.69
C ASP A 140 2.22 11.39 -17.54
N TRP A 141 2.52 11.81 -16.31
CA TRP A 141 1.85 11.32 -15.09
C TRP A 141 0.40 11.82 -14.93
N SER A 142 -0.05 12.77 -15.75
CA SER A 142 -1.42 13.32 -15.73
C SER A 142 -2.42 12.49 -16.55
N LYS A 143 -1.94 11.61 -17.46
CA LYS A 143 -2.80 10.84 -18.36
C LYS A 143 -3.34 9.56 -17.72
N ALA A 144 -4.49 9.09 -18.19
CA ALA A 144 -5.10 7.82 -17.76
C ALA A 144 -4.65 6.61 -18.59
N SER A 145 -3.97 6.82 -19.71
CA SER A 145 -3.45 5.71 -20.52
C SER A 145 -2.23 5.12 -19.85
N MET A 146 -2.37 3.89 -19.34
CA MET A 146 -1.38 3.22 -18.52
C MET A 146 -0.90 1.93 -19.18
N VAL A 147 0.36 1.61 -18.93
CA VAL A 147 0.99 0.32 -19.23
C VAL A 147 1.60 -0.23 -17.94
N PHE A 148 1.66 -1.54 -17.81
CA PHE A 148 2.46 -2.16 -16.76
C PHE A 148 3.60 -2.98 -17.37
N ARG A 149 4.75 -2.96 -16.68
CA ARG A 149 5.95 -3.71 -17.03
C ARG A 149 6.36 -4.57 -15.85
N CYS A 150 6.73 -5.80 -16.13
CA CYS A 150 7.37 -6.67 -15.14
C CYS A 150 8.88 -6.40 -15.22
N VAL A 151 9.47 -5.98 -14.11
CA VAL A 151 10.88 -5.64 -14.00
C VAL A 151 11.52 -6.59 -13.02
N ILE A 152 12.63 -7.16 -13.41
CA ILE A 152 13.41 -8.07 -12.58
C ILE A 152 14.60 -7.28 -12.00
N VAL A 153 14.86 -7.43 -10.71
CA VAL A 153 16.03 -6.82 -10.05
C VAL A 153 17.08 -7.91 -9.81
N GLY A 154 18.24 -7.77 -10.45
CA GLY A 154 19.36 -8.71 -10.39
C GLY A 154 19.38 -9.70 -11.57
N ASP A 155 20.58 -10.13 -11.97
CA ASP A 155 20.79 -11.01 -13.13
C ASP A 155 20.36 -12.47 -12.85
N GLU A 156 20.45 -12.90 -11.57
CA GLU A 156 20.11 -14.24 -11.09
C GLU A 156 18.61 -14.56 -11.16
N ALA A 157 17.79 -13.54 -11.39
CA ALA A 157 16.34 -13.64 -11.35
C ALA A 157 15.70 -14.07 -12.68
N ALA A 158 16.50 -14.26 -13.74
CA ALA A 158 16.05 -14.90 -14.97
C ALA A 158 15.84 -16.43 -14.81
N ASP A 159 16.52 -17.05 -13.83
CA ASP A 159 16.59 -18.53 -13.68
C ASP A 159 15.65 -19.12 -12.62
N LEU A 160 14.64 -18.37 -12.14
CA LEU A 160 13.73 -18.77 -11.05
C LEU A 160 12.73 -19.90 -11.36
N TYR A 161 12.95 -20.65 -12.44
CA TYR A 161 12.05 -21.75 -12.82
C TYR A 161 11.98 -22.88 -11.78
N GLU A 162 12.75 -22.83 -10.68
CA GLU A 162 12.67 -23.79 -9.58
C GLU A 162 11.57 -23.51 -8.54
N ARG A 163 10.75 -22.45 -8.67
CA ARG A 163 9.54 -22.36 -7.83
C ARG A 163 8.51 -23.40 -8.26
N LYS A 164 8.60 -24.60 -7.65
CA LYS A 164 7.46 -25.50 -7.47
C LYS A 164 6.27 -24.64 -7.03
N SER A 165 5.15 -24.80 -7.73
CA SER A 165 3.81 -24.28 -7.39
C SER A 165 3.71 -23.75 -5.95
N ALA A 166 3.20 -22.52 -5.76
CA ALA A 166 2.98 -21.89 -4.44
C ALA A 166 2.04 -22.69 -3.50
N TYR A 167 1.50 -23.81 -3.99
CA TYR A 167 0.83 -24.84 -3.21
C TYR A 167 1.80 -26.01 -2.97
N SER A 168 2.38 -26.08 -1.76
CA SER A 168 3.19 -27.24 -1.31
C SER A 168 2.32 -28.42 -0.85
N GLY A 169 0.99 -28.22 -0.72
CA GLY A 169 0.06 -29.21 -0.21
C GLY A 169 -0.07 -29.26 1.31
N ASP A 170 0.72 -28.46 2.05
CA ASP A 170 0.77 -28.51 3.53
C ASP A 170 -0.29 -27.62 4.23
N ASP A 171 -1.00 -26.79 3.47
CA ASP A 171 -1.95 -25.82 4.01
C ASP A 171 -3.39 -26.31 3.94
N THR A 172 -4.13 -26.23 5.04
CA THR A 172 -5.58 -26.48 5.04
C THR A 172 -6.30 -25.26 4.49
N ILE A 173 -6.71 -25.30 3.22
CA ILE A 173 -7.49 -24.22 2.60
C ILE A 173 -8.93 -24.31 3.08
N THR A 174 -9.35 -23.40 3.95
CA THR A 174 -10.76 -23.34 4.38
C THR A 174 -11.60 -22.63 3.32
N TYR A 175 -12.87 -22.97 3.19
CA TYR A 175 -13.80 -22.33 2.24
C TYR A 175 -13.96 -20.81 2.47
N LYS A 176 -13.44 -20.26 3.56
CA LYS A 176 -13.36 -18.81 3.85
C LYS A 176 -11.94 -18.27 3.67
N SER A 177 -11.40 -18.26 2.44
CA SER A 177 -10.25 -17.46 1.95
C SER A 177 -8.96 -17.38 2.79
N THR A 178 -8.80 -18.24 3.80
CA THR A 178 -7.74 -18.14 4.79
C THR A 178 -6.82 -19.34 4.67
N LYS A 179 -5.53 -19.03 4.53
CA LYS A 179 -4.42 -19.96 4.45
C LYS A 179 -3.79 -19.99 5.83
N VAL A 180 -4.09 -21.01 6.62
CA VAL A 180 -3.54 -21.16 7.98
C VAL A 180 -2.87 -22.52 8.08
N SER A 181 -1.59 -22.50 8.44
CA SER A 181 -0.78 -23.69 8.73
C SER A 181 -0.10 -23.57 10.08
N LEU A 182 0.42 -24.68 10.59
CA LEU A 182 1.17 -24.70 11.85
C LEU A 182 2.38 -23.74 11.81
N GLN A 183 3.08 -23.65 10.68
CA GLN A 183 4.15 -22.65 10.48
C GLN A 183 3.62 -21.22 10.63
N THR A 184 2.45 -20.91 10.06
CA THR A 184 1.82 -19.58 10.19
C THR A 184 1.50 -19.24 11.65
N VAL A 185 1.24 -20.24 12.49
CA VAL A 185 0.95 -20.09 13.92
C VAL A 185 2.24 -19.96 14.75
N CYS A 186 3.26 -20.76 14.44
CA CYS A 186 4.46 -20.89 15.25
C CYS A 186 5.58 -19.90 14.87
N GLU A 187 5.62 -19.42 13.62
CA GLU A 187 6.68 -18.53 13.14
C GLU A 187 6.30 -17.05 13.20
N PRO A 188 7.28 -16.16 13.45
CA PRO A 188 7.02 -14.72 13.44
C PRO A 188 6.69 -14.23 12.03
N VAL A 189 5.58 -13.50 11.90
CA VAL A 189 5.13 -12.92 10.64
C VAL A 189 6.05 -11.78 10.18
N ARG A 190 6.66 -11.94 9.00
CA ARG A 190 7.57 -10.95 8.39
C ARG A 190 6.94 -10.11 7.28
N THR A 191 5.62 -10.20 7.07
CA THR A 191 4.91 -9.55 5.96
C THR A 191 4.75 -8.05 6.18
N VAL A 192 4.90 -7.22 5.16
CA VAL A 192 4.59 -5.78 5.26
C VAL A 192 3.10 -5.56 5.54
N ARG A 193 2.80 -4.72 6.53
CA ARG A 193 1.42 -4.39 6.89
C ARG A 193 0.76 -3.49 5.84
N LYS A 194 -0.37 -3.95 5.27
CA LYS A 194 -1.15 -3.23 4.24
C LYS A 194 -2.41 -2.53 4.78
N THR A 195 -3.10 -3.13 5.74
CA THR A 195 -4.26 -2.52 6.40
C THR A 195 -3.86 -1.26 7.16
N LYS A 196 -4.53 -0.15 6.86
CA LYS A 196 -4.37 1.12 7.57
C LYS A 196 -5.20 1.11 8.84
N ILE A 197 -4.64 1.63 9.93
CA ILE A 197 -5.34 1.82 11.21
C ILE A 197 -5.76 3.28 11.31
N VAL A 198 -7.07 3.49 11.39
CA VAL A 198 -7.69 4.80 11.60
C VAL A 198 -8.08 4.91 13.08
N CYS A 199 -7.56 5.93 13.77
CA CYS A 199 -7.90 6.19 15.17
C CYS A 199 -8.68 7.50 15.27
N THR A 200 -9.85 7.46 15.88
CA THR A 200 -10.58 8.70 16.23
C THR A 200 -9.89 9.34 17.42
N MET A 201 -9.42 10.57 17.26
CA MET A 201 -8.66 11.27 18.29
C MET A 201 -9.57 12.17 19.13
N GLY A 202 -9.80 11.78 20.38
CA GLY A 202 -10.45 12.64 21.38
C GLY A 202 -9.44 13.52 22.13
N PRO A 203 -9.90 14.52 22.90
CA PRO A 203 -9.04 15.47 23.61
C PRO A 203 -7.96 14.85 24.51
N LYS A 204 -8.24 13.67 25.08
CA LYS A 204 -7.29 12.92 25.92
C LYS A 204 -6.06 12.40 25.16
N CYS A 205 -6.09 12.41 23.84
CA CYS A 205 -5.02 11.92 22.99
C CYS A 205 -4.32 13.05 22.22
N TRP A 206 -4.61 14.31 22.53
CA TRP A 206 -4.12 15.47 21.76
C TRP A 206 -2.72 15.94 22.18
N ASP A 207 -2.15 15.40 23.25
CA ASP A 207 -0.77 15.67 23.63
C ASP A 207 0.23 14.92 22.71
N GLU A 208 1.45 15.46 22.65
CA GLU A 208 2.50 14.93 21.77
C GLU A 208 2.94 13.51 22.14
N GLN A 209 2.99 13.19 23.44
CA GLN A 209 3.43 11.89 23.91
C GLN A 209 2.45 10.80 23.45
N THR A 210 1.16 10.96 23.75
CA THR A 210 0.11 9.99 23.39
C THR A 210 0.01 9.84 21.88
N MET A 211 0.05 10.94 21.11
CA MET A 211 0.10 10.86 19.64
C MET A 211 1.31 10.07 19.15
N GLY A 212 2.47 10.33 19.74
CA GLY A 212 3.71 9.64 19.40
C GLY A 212 3.67 8.15 19.72
N GLU A 213 3.02 7.74 20.80
CA GLU A 213 2.81 6.34 21.18
C GLU A 213 1.83 5.65 20.22
N LEU A 214 0.73 6.32 19.85
CA LEU A 214 -0.24 5.78 18.89
C LEU A 214 0.37 5.54 17.51
N LEU A 215 1.18 6.49 17.01
CA LEU A 215 1.93 6.30 15.77
C LEU A 215 2.90 5.11 15.88
N GLY A 216 3.64 4.99 16.99
CA GLY A 216 4.52 3.86 17.26
C GLY A 216 3.80 2.51 17.36
N ALA A 217 2.59 2.49 17.91
CA ALA A 217 1.73 1.30 18.00
C ALA A 217 1.09 0.89 16.65
N GLY A 218 1.28 1.72 15.62
CA GLY A 218 0.89 1.47 14.24
C GLY A 218 -0.29 2.29 13.74
N MET A 219 -0.71 3.37 14.40
CA MET A 219 -1.70 4.29 13.80
C MET A 219 -1.20 4.80 12.43
N ASN A 220 -2.08 4.84 11.45
CA ASN A 220 -1.80 5.39 10.12
C ASN A 220 -2.56 6.69 9.87
N VAL A 221 -3.80 6.75 10.32
CA VAL A 221 -4.69 7.88 10.05
C VAL A 221 -5.25 8.39 11.36
N MET A 222 -4.99 9.66 11.67
CA MET A 222 -5.73 10.39 12.69
C MET A 222 -7.07 10.83 12.10
N ARG A 223 -8.18 10.38 12.68
CA ARG A 223 -9.52 10.89 12.35
C ARG A 223 -9.93 11.92 13.40
N MET A 224 -10.21 13.14 12.97
CA MET A 224 -10.82 14.18 13.80
C MET A 224 -12.30 14.32 13.47
N ASN A 225 -13.13 14.48 14.50
CA ASN A 225 -14.56 14.69 14.36
C ASN A 225 -14.88 16.15 14.70
N PHE A 226 -15.43 16.91 13.74
CA PHE A 226 -15.77 18.32 13.91
C PHE A 226 -17.22 18.53 14.37
N SER A 227 -17.90 17.49 14.83
CA SER A 227 -19.22 17.60 15.47
C SER A 227 -19.18 18.46 16.75
N HIS A 228 -18.03 18.48 17.43
CA HIS A 228 -17.80 19.20 18.68
C HIS A 228 -16.41 19.86 18.69
N GLY A 229 -16.25 20.90 19.51
CA GLY A 229 -14.99 21.64 19.66
C GLY A 229 -14.86 22.83 18.70
N ASP A 230 -13.86 23.66 18.97
CA ASP A 230 -13.57 24.86 18.18
C ASP A 230 -12.53 24.59 17.07
N HIS A 231 -12.65 25.28 15.95
CA HIS A 231 -11.76 25.15 14.79
C HIS A 231 -10.32 25.49 15.15
N GLU A 232 -10.09 26.48 16.00
CA GLU A 232 -8.74 26.86 16.45
C GLU A 232 -8.06 25.72 17.20
N GLY A 233 -8.79 25.08 18.13
CA GLY A 233 -8.31 23.91 18.87
C GLY A 233 -7.97 22.73 17.97
N HIS A 234 -8.85 22.40 17.00
CA HIS A 234 -8.58 21.34 16.02
C HIS A 234 -7.40 21.66 15.10
N GLY A 235 -7.21 22.94 14.75
CA GLY A 235 -6.05 23.42 13.99
C GLY A 235 -4.74 23.17 14.72
N ALA A 236 -4.66 23.57 16.00
CA ALA A 236 -3.48 23.34 16.83
C ALA A 236 -3.12 21.84 16.96
N VAL A 237 -4.14 20.97 17.04
CA VAL A 237 -3.94 19.51 17.07
C VAL A 237 -3.41 18.98 15.75
N LEU A 238 -3.93 19.48 14.62
CA LEU A 238 -3.49 19.10 13.29
C LEU A 238 -2.02 19.47 13.05
N ASP A 239 -1.62 20.66 13.46
CA ASP A 239 -0.25 21.13 13.27
C ASP A 239 0.73 20.33 14.13
N ARG A 240 0.38 20.09 15.39
CA ARG A 240 1.13 19.16 16.26
C ARG A 240 1.24 17.76 15.65
N PHE A 241 0.14 17.22 15.13
CA PHE A 241 0.15 15.91 14.47
C PHE A 241 1.09 15.89 13.26
N ARG A 242 1.10 16.94 12.43
CA ARG A 242 1.99 17.05 11.27
C ARG A 242 3.47 17.07 11.68
N GLU A 243 3.82 17.80 12.73
CA GLU A 243 5.19 17.85 13.25
C GLU A 243 5.66 16.49 13.78
N ILE A 244 4.79 15.76 14.49
CA ILE A 244 5.11 14.43 15.01
C ILE A 244 5.18 13.42 13.86
N ALA A 245 4.25 13.48 12.90
CA ALA A 245 4.24 12.63 11.73
C ALA A 245 5.50 12.81 10.89
N ALA A 246 5.95 14.04 10.65
CA ALA A 246 7.19 14.32 9.92
C ALA A 246 8.42 13.63 10.55
N ARG A 247 8.45 13.53 11.89
CA ARG A 247 9.55 12.89 12.64
C ARG A 247 9.43 11.37 12.72
N LYS A 248 8.22 10.84 12.95
CA LYS A 248 8.01 9.41 13.28
C LYS A 248 7.49 8.56 12.12
N ASN A 249 6.59 9.10 11.31
CA ASN A 249 5.96 8.40 10.20
C ASN A 249 5.44 9.39 9.15
N PRO A 250 6.27 9.74 8.16
CA PRO A 250 5.89 10.70 7.11
C PRO A 250 4.70 10.26 6.25
N ASN A 251 4.31 8.98 6.32
CA ASN A 251 3.14 8.43 5.63
C ASN A 251 1.89 8.38 6.52
N ALA A 252 1.89 9.03 7.68
CA ALA A 252 0.68 9.22 8.46
C ALA A 252 -0.24 10.26 7.80
N ALA A 253 -1.54 10.06 7.88
CA ALA A 253 -2.55 10.95 7.30
C ALA A 253 -3.50 11.49 8.38
N ALA A 254 -4.15 12.61 8.07
CA ALA A 254 -5.27 13.12 8.84
C ALA A 254 -6.55 13.00 7.99
N LEU A 255 -7.64 12.59 8.62
CA LEU A 255 -8.98 12.55 8.04
C LEU A 255 -9.89 13.43 8.88
N LEU A 256 -10.62 14.31 8.20
CA LEU A 256 -11.56 15.24 8.81
C LEU A 256 -12.97 14.76 8.53
N ASP A 257 -13.74 14.55 9.58
CA ASP A 257 -15.17 14.26 9.49
C ASP A 257 -15.93 15.57 9.65
N THR A 258 -16.51 16.05 8.54
CA THR A 258 -17.34 17.26 8.53
C THR A 258 -18.69 16.94 9.16
N LYS A 259 -19.32 17.92 9.83
CA LYS A 259 -20.73 17.78 10.22
C LYS A 259 -21.55 17.41 8.99
N GLY A 260 -22.32 16.33 9.08
CA GLY A 260 -23.31 16.00 8.06
C GLY A 260 -24.38 17.09 7.95
N PRO A 261 -25.16 17.14 6.86
CA PRO A 261 -26.33 18.01 6.82
C PRO A 261 -27.23 17.67 8.02
N GLU A 262 -27.51 18.66 8.87
CA GLU A 262 -28.55 18.53 9.89
C GLU A 262 -29.88 18.35 9.13
N ILE A 263 -30.57 17.22 9.35
CA ILE A 263 -31.94 16.99 8.87
C ILE A 263 -32.89 17.68 9.83
#